data_AF-A0A158JPK8-F1
#
_entry.id   AF-A0A158JPK8-F1
#
_cell.length_a   1.000
_cell.length_b   1.000
_cell.length_c   1.000
_cell.angle_alpha   90.00
_cell.angle_beta   90.00
_cell.angle_gamma   90.00
#
_symmetry.space_group_name_H-M   'P 1'
#
loop_
_entity.id
_entity.type
_entity.pdbx_description
1 polymer ?
#
loop_
_entity_poly.entity_id
_entity_poly.type
_entity_poly.pdbx_seq_one_letter_code
_entity_poly.pdbx_strand_id
1 'polypeptide(L)'
;MNSSEHAFEEQDSQLAEFEYTQDAAGSPEEFAAMIAEALRVKRCVVSIPLDERVAEVCSGHTAAFGEVHVGEKTAIVEYSDTRDKMFAVLALNGTAIGVVQVSGPQDRRRFDDHDLQLLRILGTLVTKAVEADRLQKLVASPFTRMTLRRASDQTIGDIVAQSVQNPGQLSKMLARSFYREMTRAGFNFNQIIGAATEIISELASNVRKHSDRKQRREG
;
A
#
# COMPACT_ATOMS: atom_id res chain seq x y z
N MET A 1 -11.88 65.23 -7.05
CA MET A 1 -12.50 64.58 -8.22
C MET A 1 -11.40 63.68 -8.77
N ASN A 2 -11.40 62.38 -8.46
CA ASN A 2 -12.17 61.30 -9.13
C ASN A 2 -11.85 61.29 -10.63
N SER A 3 -11.46 60.18 -11.27
CA SER A 3 -11.59 58.74 -10.94
C SER A 3 -10.34 57.98 -11.48
N SER A 4 -9.85 56.88 -10.88
CA SER A 4 -10.29 55.47 -11.05
C SER A 4 -10.07 54.95 -12.50
N GLU A 5 -9.76 53.69 -12.86
CA GLU A 5 -9.50 52.38 -12.25
C GLU A 5 -8.80 51.51 -13.34
N HIS A 6 -8.06 50.40 -13.14
CA HIS A 6 -7.65 49.58 -11.98
C HIS A 6 -6.16 49.17 -12.16
N ALA A 7 -5.54 48.54 -11.15
CA ALA A 7 -4.46 47.56 -11.32
C ALA A 7 -5.01 46.18 -10.87
N PHE A 8 -4.73 45.11 -11.61
CA PHE A 8 -5.11 43.76 -11.19
C PHE A 8 -4.20 43.31 -10.05
N GLU A 9 -4.78 43.05 -8.88
CA GLU A 9 -4.09 42.43 -7.76
C GLU A 9 -3.87 40.93 -8.07
N GLU A 10 -2.61 40.51 -8.20
CA GLU A 10 -2.28 39.10 -8.08
C GLU A 10 -2.51 38.68 -6.62
N GLN A 11 -3.57 37.88 -6.39
CA GLN A 11 -3.79 37.16 -5.14
C GLN A 11 -2.77 36.03 -4.99
N ASP A 12 -1.49 36.39 -4.85
CA ASP A 12 -0.43 35.45 -4.48
C ASP A 12 -0.45 35.27 -2.96
N SER A 13 -1.40 34.46 -2.50
CA SER A 13 -1.61 34.15 -1.09
C SER A 13 -2.29 32.79 -0.93
N GLN A 14 -1.67 31.94 -0.12
CA GLN A 14 -2.20 30.65 0.35
C GLN A 14 -2.23 29.50 -0.67
N LEU A 15 -1.13 29.30 -1.40
CA LEU A 15 -0.58 27.93 -1.47
C LEU A 15 0.10 27.64 -0.14
N ALA A 16 -0.71 27.35 0.88
CA ALA A 16 -0.22 26.87 2.17
C ALA A 16 0.70 25.67 1.92
N GLU A 17 1.84 25.64 2.59
CA GLU A 17 2.66 24.44 2.69
C GLU A 17 1.77 23.34 3.27
N PHE A 18 1.35 22.40 2.41
CA PHE A 18 1.00 21.07 2.86
C PHE A 18 2.30 20.44 3.36
N GLU A 19 2.67 20.80 4.60
CA GLU A 19 3.52 19.96 5.41
C GLU A 19 2.96 18.55 5.29
N TYR A 20 3.76 17.68 4.68
CA TYR A 20 3.50 16.26 4.70
C TYR A 20 3.72 15.81 6.14
N THR A 21 2.69 15.99 6.97
CA THR A 21 2.49 15.13 8.13
C THR A 21 2.63 13.72 7.58
N GLN A 22 3.65 12.99 8.03
CA GLN A 22 3.77 11.56 7.75
C GLN A 22 2.62 10.90 8.51
N ASP A 23 1.46 10.89 7.87
CA ASP A 23 0.24 10.41 8.48
C ASP A 23 0.42 8.91 8.77
N ALA A 24 0.30 8.56 10.05
CA ALA A 24 0.35 7.19 10.50
C ALA A 24 -0.92 6.41 10.11
N ALA A 25 -1.96 7.14 9.65
CA ALA A 25 -3.19 6.62 9.09
C ALA A 25 -2.90 5.57 8.00
N GLY A 26 -3.30 4.34 8.28
CA GLY A 26 -3.15 3.20 7.36
C GLY A 26 -1.87 2.39 7.54
N SER A 27 -1.18 2.51 8.67
CA SER A 27 -0.12 1.55 9.04
C SER A 27 -0.69 0.18 9.46
N PRO A 28 0.00 -0.95 9.21
CA PRO A 28 -0.43 -2.28 9.68
C PRO A 28 -0.66 -2.33 11.19
N GLU A 29 0.16 -1.62 11.97
CA GLU A 29 0.06 -1.53 13.42
C GLU A 29 -1.23 -0.82 13.88
N GLU A 30 -1.63 0.26 13.22
CA GLU A 30 -2.88 0.97 13.51
C GLU A 30 -4.11 0.14 13.12
N PHE A 31 -4.09 -0.52 11.95
CA PHE A 31 -5.14 -1.47 11.57
C PHE A 31 -5.24 -2.62 12.59
N ALA A 32 -4.11 -3.13 13.10
CA ALA A 32 -4.10 -4.15 14.13
C ALA A 32 -4.70 -3.64 15.45
N ALA A 33 -4.44 -2.39 15.85
CA ALA A 33 -5.05 -1.79 17.03
C ALA A 33 -6.58 -1.65 16.89
N MET A 34 -7.05 -1.07 15.77
CA MET A 34 -8.49 -0.92 15.51
C MET A 34 -9.23 -2.26 15.47
N ILE A 35 -8.65 -3.28 14.84
CA ILE A 35 -9.23 -4.64 14.81
C ILE A 35 -9.19 -5.29 16.19
N ALA A 36 -8.12 -5.08 16.97
CA ALA A 36 -8.00 -5.62 18.32
C ALA A 36 -9.09 -5.08 19.27
N GLU A 37 -9.38 -3.78 19.17
CA GLU A 37 -10.45 -3.11 19.89
C GLU A 37 -11.83 -3.60 19.43
N ALA A 38 -12.11 -3.57 18.12
CA ALA A 38 -13.40 -3.95 17.55
C ALA A 38 -13.81 -5.40 17.85
N LEU A 39 -12.85 -6.33 17.88
CA LEU A 39 -13.08 -7.75 18.21
C LEU A 39 -12.86 -8.08 19.70
N ARG A 40 -12.45 -7.11 20.53
CA ARG A 40 -12.09 -7.29 21.95
C ARG A 40 -11.16 -8.48 22.17
N VAL A 41 -10.02 -8.48 21.47
CA VAL A 41 -8.99 -9.54 21.52
C VAL A 41 -7.71 -9.08 22.21
N LYS A 42 -6.88 -10.02 22.67
CA LYS A 42 -5.60 -9.74 23.33
C LYS A 42 -4.47 -9.44 22.34
N ARG A 43 -4.55 -10.00 21.12
CA ARG A 43 -3.54 -9.82 20.08
C ARG A 43 -4.20 -9.80 18.70
N CYS A 44 -3.85 -8.79 17.92
CA CYS A 44 -4.06 -8.73 16.47
C CYS A 44 -2.71 -8.53 15.79
N VAL A 45 -2.53 -9.13 14.62
CA VAL A 45 -1.36 -8.93 13.75
C VAL A 45 -1.89 -8.75 12.33
N VAL A 46 -1.51 -7.65 11.68
CA VAL A 46 -1.75 -7.40 10.25
C VAL A 46 -0.40 -7.49 9.55
N SER A 47 -0.31 -8.28 8.48
CA SER A 47 0.91 -8.49 7.71
C SER A 47 0.69 -8.12 6.25
N ILE A 48 1.32 -7.03 5.82
CA ILE A 48 1.28 -6.45 4.47
C ILE A 48 2.69 -5.91 4.15
N PRO A 49 3.25 -6.13 2.95
CA PRO A 49 2.75 -7.01 1.90
C PRO A 49 2.87 -8.49 2.29
N LEU A 50 2.04 -9.33 1.69
CA LEU A 50 2.06 -10.78 1.90
C LEU A 50 3.30 -11.43 1.26
N ASP A 51 3.84 -12.43 1.94
CA ASP A 51 4.82 -13.37 1.38
C ASP A 51 4.09 -14.26 0.34
N GLU A 52 4.63 -14.44 -0.86
CA GLU A 52 3.95 -15.19 -1.95
C GLU A 52 3.57 -16.62 -1.52
N ARG A 53 4.36 -17.24 -0.63
CA ARG A 53 4.09 -18.57 -0.06
C ARG A 53 2.85 -18.58 0.83
N VAL A 54 2.56 -17.46 1.49
CA VAL A 54 1.34 -17.29 2.29
C VAL A 54 0.13 -17.11 1.37
N ALA A 55 0.27 -16.40 0.24
CA ALA A 55 -0.78 -16.31 -0.77
C ALA A 55 -1.15 -17.69 -1.34
N GLU A 56 -0.17 -18.59 -1.52
CA GLU A 56 -0.38 -19.97 -1.96
C GLU A 56 -1.17 -20.80 -0.93
N VAL A 57 -0.73 -20.85 0.34
CA VAL A 57 -1.43 -21.67 1.36
C VAL A 57 -2.78 -21.08 1.80
N CYS A 58 -2.98 -19.78 1.61
CA CYS A 58 -4.27 -19.11 1.82
C CYS A 58 -5.17 -19.15 0.58
N SER A 59 -4.74 -19.74 -0.53
CA SER A 59 -5.56 -19.83 -1.75
C SER A 59 -6.89 -20.55 -1.46
N GLY A 60 -7.98 -20.02 -2.02
CA GLY A 60 -9.35 -20.49 -1.76
C GLY A 60 -9.96 -20.08 -0.40
N HIS A 61 -9.21 -19.47 0.52
CA HIS A 61 -9.70 -19.08 1.84
C HIS A 61 -9.93 -17.56 1.94
N THR A 62 -11.09 -17.13 2.47
CA THR A 62 -11.31 -15.72 2.84
C THR A 62 -11.12 -15.46 4.33
N ALA A 63 -11.52 -16.40 5.19
CA ALA A 63 -11.30 -16.39 6.63
C ALA A 63 -11.50 -17.80 7.20
N ALA A 64 -10.76 -18.17 8.25
CA ALA A 64 -10.93 -19.45 8.96
C ALA A 64 -10.47 -19.37 10.43
N PHE A 65 -10.92 -20.33 11.25
CA PHE A 65 -10.38 -20.57 12.59
C PHE A 65 -9.01 -21.25 12.52
N GLY A 66 -8.06 -20.77 13.30
CA GLY A 66 -6.66 -21.14 13.16
C GLY A 66 -5.73 -19.94 13.05
N GLU A 67 -4.51 -20.19 12.60
CA GLU A 67 -3.46 -19.20 12.41
C GLU A 67 -2.59 -19.50 11.19
N VAL A 68 -1.84 -18.48 10.75
CA VAL A 68 -0.95 -18.59 9.59
C VAL A 68 0.48 -18.41 10.06
N HIS A 69 1.26 -19.49 10.00
CA HIS A 69 2.67 -19.48 10.36
C HIS A 69 3.54 -19.22 9.12
N VAL A 70 4.47 -18.29 9.24
CA VAL A 70 5.47 -17.97 8.21
C VAL A 70 6.85 -18.24 8.77
N GLY A 71 7.52 -19.25 8.24
CA GLY A 71 8.92 -19.56 8.54
C GLY A 71 9.86 -19.09 7.44
N GLU A 72 11.17 -19.31 7.67
CA GLU A 72 12.22 -18.97 6.70
C GLU A 72 11.96 -19.62 5.33
N LYS A 73 11.48 -20.87 5.30
CA LYS A 73 11.32 -21.69 4.07
C LYS A 73 9.90 -22.11 3.76
N THR A 74 8.97 -22.03 4.71
CA THR A 74 7.60 -22.56 4.58
C THR A 74 6.58 -21.54 5.06
N ALA A 75 5.38 -21.59 4.48
CA ALA A 75 4.17 -21.05 5.08
C ALA A 75 3.23 -22.23 5.37
N ILE A 76 2.49 -22.20 6.47
CA ILE A 76 1.46 -23.20 6.79
C ILE A 76 0.24 -22.53 7.41
N VAL A 77 -0.94 -23.08 7.15
CA VAL A 77 -2.17 -22.76 7.88
C VAL A 77 -2.39 -23.85 8.92
N GLU A 78 -2.45 -23.48 10.19
CA GLU A 78 -2.78 -24.39 11.29
C GLU A 78 -4.22 -24.12 11.74
N TYR A 79 -5.12 -25.07 11.49
CA TYR A 79 -6.52 -24.98 11.88
C TYR A 79 -6.69 -25.31 13.37
N SER A 80 -7.48 -24.49 14.08
CA SER A 80 -7.69 -24.62 15.53
C SER A 80 -9.12 -25.05 15.87
N ASP A 81 -9.27 -26.28 16.35
CA ASP A 81 -10.52 -26.78 16.96
C ASP A 81 -10.86 -26.07 18.28
N THR A 82 -9.86 -25.49 18.96
CA THR A 82 -10.09 -24.68 20.16
C THR A 82 -10.73 -23.33 19.85
N ARG A 83 -10.69 -22.86 18.59
CA ARG A 83 -11.24 -21.56 18.13
C ARG A 83 -10.77 -20.38 18.98
N ASP A 84 -9.57 -20.45 19.52
CA ASP A 84 -8.89 -19.38 20.28
C ASP A 84 -8.13 -18.39 19.37
N LYS A 85 -8.05 -18.74 18.08
CA LYS A 85 -7.38 -18.01 17.00
C LYS A 85 -8.24 -18.04 15.73
N MET A 86 -8.16 -16.97 14.94
CA MET A 86 -8.73 -16.94 13.59
C MET A 86 -7.95 -15.95 12.72
N PHE A 87 -8.01 -16.16 11.41
CA PHE A 87 -7.39 -15.28 10.42
C PHE A 87 -8.34 -14.94 9.27
N ALA A 88 -8.09 -13.82 8.61
CA ALA A 88 -8.73 -13.44 7.35
C ALA A 88 -7.69 -12.97 6.33
N VAL A 89 -7.93 -13.30 5.06
CA VAL A 89 -7.05 -12.95 3.95
C VAL A 89 -7.43 -11.58 3.43
N LEU A 90 -6.45 -10.68 3.32
CA LEU A 90 -6.61 -9.35 2.75
C LEU A 90 -6.39 -9.48 1.24
N ALA A 91 -7.46 -9.45 0.45
CA ALA A 91 -7.42 -9.78 -0.98
C ALA A 91 -7.90 -8.62 -1.86
N LEU A 92 -7.01 -8.10 -2.71
CA LEU A 92 -7.30 -7.04 -3.67
C LEU A 92 -7.43 -7.64 -5.08
N ASN A 93 -8.60 -7.45 -5.71
CA ASN A 93 -8.92 -7.95 -7.05
C ASN A 93 -8.67 -9.46 -7.23
N GLY A 94 -8.92 -10.25 -6.18
CA GLY A 94 -8.70 -11.70 -6.15
C GLY A 94 -7.28 -12.13 -5.76
N THR A 95 -6.32 -11.20 -5.73
CA THR A 95 -4.93 -11.46 -5.31
C THR A 95 -4.78 -11.19 -3.82
N ALA A 96 -4.25 -12.14 -3.05
CA ALA A 96 -3.93 -11.94 -1.64
C ALA A 96 -2.76 -10.95 -1.51
N ILE A 97 -2.99 -9.84 -0.79
CA ILE A 97 -2.01 -8.77 -0.53
C ILE A 97 -1.57 -8.71 0.95
N GLY A 98 -2.29 -9.39 1.84
CA GLY A 98 -1.96 -9.48 3.26
C GLY A 98 -2.75 -10.56 3.98
N VAL A 99 -2.47 -10.70 5.27
CA VAL A 99 -3.28 -11.50 6.21
C VAL A 99 -3.48 -10.70 7.50
N VAL A 100 -4.65 -10.85 8.12
CA VAL A 100 -4.90 -10.43 9.50
C VAL A 100 -5.16 -11.66 10.35
N GLN A 101 -4.51 -11.75 11.51
CA GLN A 101 -4.67 -12.81 12.49
C GLN A 101 -5.01 -12.21 13.84
N VAL A 102 -6.00 -12.78 14.54
CA VAL A 102 -6.33 -12.44 15.92
C VAL A 102 -6.29 -13.66 16.82
N SER A 103 -5.97 -13.44 18.10
CA SER A 103 -5.98 -14.49 19.12
C SER A 103 -6.31 -13.98 20.52
N GLY A 104 -6.84 -14.90 21.33
CA GLY A 104 -7.17 -14.65 22.73
C GLY A 104 -8.33 -13.67 22.91
N PRO A 105 -9.58 -14.08 22.68
CA PRO A 105 -10.76 -13.28 23.03
C PRO A 105 -10.71 -12.86 24.52
N GLN A 106 -11.13 -11.61 24.83
CA GLN A 106 -11.03 -11.07 26.19
C GLN A 106 -12.18 -11.55 27.09
N ASP A 107 -13.42 -11.56 26.60
CA ASP A 107 -14.63 -11.88 27.40
C ASP A 107 -15.14 -13.33 27.22
N ARG A 108 -14.54 -14.11 26.33
CA ARG A 108 -15.00 -15.45 25.93
C ARG A 108 -13.84 -16.45 25.90
N ARG A 109 -14.15 -17.75 25.95
CA ARG A 109 -13.13 -18.83 25.80
C ARG A 109 -12.79 -19.16 24.35
N ARG A 110 -13.66 -18.81 23.40
CA ARG A 110 -13.59 -19.18 21.97
C ARG A 110 -14.25 -18.10 21.12
N PHE A 111 -13.78 -17.95 19.89
CA PHE A 111 -14.48 -17.25 18.82
C PHE A 111 -15.64 -18.09 18.28
N ASP A 112 -16.72 -17.42 17.88
CA ASP A 112 -17.83 -18.00 17.14
C ASP A 112 -17.81 -17.62 15.64
N ASP A 113 -18.80 -18.10 14.88
CA ASP A 113 -18.86 -17.84 13.44
C ASP A 113 -19.22 -16.37 13.11
N HIS A 114 -19.78 -15.62 14.08
CA HIS A 114 -20.04 -14.19 13.94
C HIS A 114 -18.74 -13.38 14.13
N ASP A 115 -17.91 -13.76 15.10
CA ASP A 115 -16.55 -13.19 15.27
C ASP A 115 -15.73 -13.37 13.96
N LEU A 116 -15.81 -14.55 13.34
CA LEU A 116 -15.14 -14.84 12.07
C LEU A 116 -15.70 -14.01 10.89
N GLN A 117 -17.02 -13.83 10.83
CA GLN A 117 -17.66 -12.97 9.83
C GLN A 117 -17.25 -11.50 10.02
N LEU A 118 -17.17 -11.02 11.26
CA LEU A 118 -16.74 -9.66 11.59
C LEU A 118 -15.27 -9.43 11.20
N LEU A 119 -14.37 -10.38 11.49
CA LEU A 119 -12.97 -10.32 11.04
C LEU A 119 -12.86 -10.23 9.51
N ARG A 120 -13.68 -10.98 8.76
CA ARG A 120 -13.72 -10.91 7.28
C ARG A 120 -14.17 -9.53 6.78
N ILE A 121 -15.16 -8.91 7.45
CA ILE A 121 -15.62 -7.55 7.12
C ILE A 121 -14.51 -6.53 7.41
N LEU A 122 -13.90 -6.59 8.59
CA LEU A 122 -12.80 -5.71 8.99
C LEU A 122 -11.59 -5.85 8.05
N GLY A 123 -11.19 -7.07 7.69
CA GLY A 123 -10.14 -7.30 6.69
C GLY A 123 -10.46 -6.74 5.31
N THR A 124 -11.73 -6.72 4.91
CA THR A 124 -12.17 -6.07 3.67
C THR A 124 -12.01 -4.54 3.76
N LEU A 125 -12.34 -3.94 4.90
CA LEU A 125 -12.14 -2.50 5.14
C LEU A 125 -10.66 -2.12 5.13
N VAL A 126 -9.80 -2.89 5.82
CA VAL A 126 -8.33 -2.70 5.79
C VAL A 126 -7.80 -2.78 4.36
N THR A 127 -8.22 -3.78 3.59
CA THR A 127 -7.81 -3.93 2.19
C THR A 127 -8.15 -2.69 1.36
N LYS A 128 -9.33 -2.09 1.57
CA LYS A 128 -9.75 -0.87 0.86
C LYS A 128 -9.08 0.40 1.35
N ALA A 129 -8.77 0.52 2.63
CA ALA A 129 -7.95 1.61 3.14
C ALA A 129 -6.53 1.58 2.57
N VAL A 130 -5.90 0.40 2.51
CA VAL A 130 -4.56 0.19 1.89
C VAL A 130 -4.57 0.47 0.38
N GLU A 131 -5.63 0.08 -0.33
CA GLU A 131 -5.81 0.44 -1.75
C GLU A 131 -5.93 1.95 -1.93
N ALA A 132 -6.76 2.63 -1.12
CA ALA A 132 -6.97 4.07 -1.19
C ALA A 132 -5.69 4.87 -0.88
N ASP A 133 -4.97 4.51 0.19
CA ASP A 133 -3.67 5.09 0.54
C ASP A 133 -2.66 4.96 -0.61
N ARG A 134 -2.53 3.76 -1.18
CA ARG A 134 -1.65 3.51 -2.33
C ARG A 134 -2.01 4.39 -3.53
N LEU A 135 -3.30 4.54 -3.83
CA LEU A 135 -3.79 5.40 -4.92
C LEU A 135 -3.52 6.89 -4.63
N GLN A 136 -3.74 7.36 -3.39
CA GLN A 136 -3.43 8.74 -2.98
C GLN A 136 -1.94 9.03 -3.12
N LYS A 137 -1.06 8.15 -2.62
CA LYS A 137 0.40 8.26 -2.77
C LYS A 137 0.84 8.23 -4.24
N LEU A 138 0.19 7.44 -5.09
CA LEU A 138 0.43 7.44 -6.54
C LEU A 138 0.02 8.75 -7.21
N VAL A 139 -1.14 9.32 -6.88
CA VAL A 139 -1.64 10.58 -7.47
C VAL A 139 -0.83 11.78 -6.99
N ALA A 140 -0.47 11.82 -5.72
CA ALA A 140 0.29 12.93 -5.13
C ALA A 140 1.76 12.98 -5.59
N SER A 141 2.30 11.86 -6.10
CA SER A 141 3.67 11.76 -6.63
C SER A 141 3.98 12.87 -7.65
N PRO A 142 5.10 13.61 -7.49
CA PRO A 142 5.52 14.63 -8.44
C PRO A 142 5.62 14.13 -9.90
N PHE A 143 5.98 12.85 -10.09
CA PHE A 143 6.04 12.21 -11.41
C PHE A 143 4.65 12.05 -12.04
N THR A 144 3.64 11.67 -11.25
CA THR A 144 2.25 11.56 -11.69
C THR A 144 1.68 12.94 -11.99
N ARG A 145 1.93 13.94 -11.13
CA ARG A 145 1.53 15.34 -11.37
C ARG A 145 2.18 15.92 -12.64
N MET A 146 3.45 15.60 -12.91
CA MET A 146 4.17 16.02 -14.11
C MET A 146 3.68 15.32 -15.38
N THR A 147 3.28 14.05 -15.28
CA THR A 147 2.70 13.30 -16.41
C THR A 147 1.26 13.77 -16.69
N LEU A 148 0.44 13.99 -15.66
CA LEU A 148 -0.91 14.56 -15.76
C LEU A 148 -0.90 15.94 -16.44
N ARG A 149 0.03 16.82 -16.06
CA ARG A 149 0.24 18.15 -16.68
C ARG A 149 0.58 18.10 -18.18
N ARG A 150 0.86 16.93 -18.75
CA ARG A 150 1.20 16.73 -20.17
C ARG A 150 0.23 15.81 -20.91
N ALA A 151 -0.67 15.15 -20.19
CA ALA A 151 -1.77 14.38 -20.77
C ALA A 151 -2.95 15.27 -21.21
N SER A 152 -2.89 16.59 -21.02
CA SER A 152 -3.89 17.56 -21.50
C SER A 152 -4.20 17.45 -23.00
N ASP A 153 -3.24 16.95 -23.79
CA ASP A 153 -3.31 16.93 -25.25
C ASP A 153 -3.82 15.58 -25.81
N GLN A 154 -4.03 14.56 -24.97
CA GLN A 154 -4.52 13.23 -25.38
C GLN A 154 -5.52 12.63 -24.38
N THR A 155 -6.63 12.11 -24.89
CA THR A 155 -7.86 11.74 -24.16
C THR A 155 -7.62 11.03 -22.82
N ILE A 156 -7.86 11.77 -21.73
CA ILE A 156 -7.38 11.45 -20.36
C ILE A 156 -8.07 10.22 -19.73
N GLY A 157 -9.35 9.97 -20.06
CA GLY A 157 -10.17 8.97 -19.37
C GLY A 157 -9.67 7.52 -19.53
N ASP A 158 -9.46 7.08 -20.77
CA ASP A 158 -9.14 5.68 -21.06
C ASP A 158 -7.77 5.26 -20.56
N ILE A 159 -6.78 6.16 -20.66
CA ILE A 159 -5.41 5.88 -20.24
C ILE A 159 -5.34 5.68 -18.73
N VAL A 160 -5.99 6.53 -17.93
CA VAL A 160 -5.99 6.40 -16.46
C VAL A 160 -6.77 5.15 -16.05
N ALA A 161 -7.97 4.92 -16.60
CA ALA A 161 -8.79 3.76 -16.26
C ALA A 161 -8.10 2.41 -16.56
N GLN A 162 -7.46 2.28 -17.72
CA GLN A 162 -6.75 1.04 -18.10
C GLN A 162 -5.44 0.86 -17.33
N SER A 163 -4.72 1.95 -17.06
CA SER A 163 -3.41 1.87 -16.39
C SER A 163 -3.53 1.60 -14.89
N VAL A 164 -4.59 2.07 -14.21
CA VAL A 164 -4.88 1.68 -12.81
C VAL A 164 -5.06 0.16 -12.67
N GLN A 165 -5.61 -0.51 -13.68
CA GLN A 165 -5.78 -1.96 -13.70
C GLN A 165 -4.49 -2.73 -14.09
N ASN A 166 -3.44 -2.05 -14.56
CA ASN A 166 -2.19 -2.70 -14.98
C ASN A 166 -0.94 -1.93 -14.49
N PRO A 167 -0.45 -2.21 -13.27
CA PRO A 167 0.74 -1.58 -12.71
C PRO A 167 1.99 -1.68 -13.60
N GLY A 168 2.14 -2.76 -14.37
CA GLY A 168 3.26 -2.95 -15.30
C GLY A 168 3.23 -2.00 -16.50
N GLN A 169 2.04 -1.58 -16.95
CA GLN A 169 1.90 -0.55 -17.99
C GLN A 169 2.20 0.84 -17.43
N LEU A 170 1.73 1.17 -16.22
CA LEU A 170 2.10 2.42 -15.53
C LEU A 170 3.62 2.58 -15.42
N SER A 171 4.34 1.57 -14.90
CA SER A 171 5.80 1.63 -14.77
C SER A 171 6.51 1.86 -16.10
N LYS A 172 6.04 1.22 -17.19
CA LYS A 172 6.58 1.43 -18.55
C LYS A 172 6.31 2.86 -19.06
N MET A 173 5.14 3.42 -18.79
CA MET A 173 4.79 4.78 -19.18
C MET A 173 5.62 5.82 -18.42
N LEU A 174 5.76 5.66 -17.10
CA LEU A 174 6.60 6.50 -16.24
C LEU A 174 8.06 6.47 -16.69
N ALA A 175 8.63 5.28 -16.94
CA ALA A 175 10.01 5.15 -17.43
C ALA A 175 10.23 5.87 -18.77
N ARG A 176 9.27 5.76 -19.72
CA ARG A 176 9.33 6.49 -21.00
C ARG A 176 9.21 8.02 -20.83
N SER A 177 8.34 8.47 -19.91
CA SER A 177 8.16 9.89 -19.60
C SER A 177 9.43 10.48 -18.98
N PHE A 178 10.02 9.78 -18.00
CA PHE A 178 11.24 10.19 -17.31
C PHE A 178 12.46 10.21 -18.24
N TYR A 179 12.61 9.20 -19.11
CA TYR A 179 13.65 9.20 -20.14
C TYR A 179 13.56 10.43 -21.05
N ARG A 180 12.37 10.73 -21.59
CA ARG A 180 12.15 11.91 -22.43
C ARG A 180 12.47 13.21 -21.70
N GLU A 181 12.19 13.31 -20.40
CA GLU A 181 12.53 14.49 -19.61
C GLU A 181 14.01 14.66 -19.38
N MET A 182 14.75 13.60 -19.06
CA MET A 182 16.20 13.72 -18.95
C MET A 182 16.81 14.15 -20.29
N THR A 183 16.35 13.62 -21.42
CA THR A 183 16.77 14.10 -22.75
C THR A 183 16.41 15.57 -22.97
N ARG A 184 15.19 16.01 -22.62
CA ARG A 184 14.74 17.41 -22.77
C ARG A 184 15.52 18.38 -21.87
N ALA A 185 15.90 17.95 -20.67
CA ALA A 185 16.71 18.71 -19.72
C ALA A 185 18.21 18.71 -20.06
N GLY A 186 18.62 18.12 -21.20
CA GLY A 186 19.99 18.16 -21.70
C GLY A 186 20.93 17.08 -21.14
N PHE A 187 20.41 16.10 -20.41
CA PHE A 187 21.23 14.96 -19.95
C PHE A 187 21.63 14.09 -21.14
N ASN A 188 22.93 13.82 -21.27
CA ASN A 188 23.44 12.91 -22.28
C ASN A 188 23.23 11.44 -21.89
N PHE A 189 23.42 10.52 -22.85
CA PHE A 189 23.17 9.09 -22.65
C PHE A 189 23.93 8.50 -21.45
N ASN A 190 25.20 8.87 -21.26
CA ASN A 190 26.00 8.35 -20.15
C ASN A 190 25.50 8.85 -18.79
N GLN A 191 25.03 10.09 -18.71
CA GLN A 191 24.41 10.64 -17.49
C GLN A 191 23.06 9.97 -17.18
N ILE A 192 22.25 9.69 -18.22
CA ILE A 192 20.98 8.97 -18.09
C ILE A 192 21.21 7.54 -17.57
N ILE A 193 22.20 6.83 -18.12
CA ILE A 193 22.58 5.48 -17.65
C ILE A 193 23.16 5.53 -16.23
N GLY A 194 23.96 6.55 -15.90
CA GLY A 194 24.45 6.77 -14.54
C GLY A 194 23.31 6.95 -13.53
N ALA A 195 22.36 7.85 -13.82
CA ALA A 195 21.19 8.07 -12.97
C ALA A 195 20.31 6.81 -12.83
N ALA A 196 20.11 6.04 -13.90
CA ALA A 196 19.40 4.76 -13.84
C ALA A 196 20.15 3.71 -12.99
N THR A 197 21.48 3.65 -13.09
CA THR A 197 22.33 2.77 -12.28
C THR A 197 22.24 3.13 -10.79
N GLU A 198 22.20 4.42 -10.46
CA GLU A 198 22.04 4.89 -9.08
C GLU A 198 20.68 4.48 -8.50
N ILE A 199 19.60 4.66 -9.27
CA ILE A 199 18.24 4.22 -8.89
C ILE A 199 18.19 2.71 -8.64
N ILE A 200 18.83 1.91 -9.51
CA ILE A 200 18.94 0.44 -9.33
C ILE A 200 19.74 0.09 -8.06
N SER A 201 20.79 0.87 -7.76
CA SER A 201 21.65 0.65 -6.59
C SER A 201 20.92 0.97 -5.28
N GLU A 202 20.14 2.06 -5.24
CA GLU A 202 19.25 2.37 -4.12
C GLU A 202 18.14 1.33 -3.93
N LEU A 203 17.53 0.85 -5.02
CA LEU A 203 16.57 -0.26 -4.95
C LEU A 203 17.20 -1.52 -4.33
N ALA A 204 18.38 -1.93 -4.80
CA ALA A 204 19.10 -3.08 -4.27
C ALA A 204 19.53 -2.89 -2.80
N SER A 205 19.96 -1.69 -2.43
CA SER A 205 20.30 -1.30 -1.06
C SER A 205 19.11 -1.42 -0.11
N ASN A 206 17.94 -0.92 -0.52
CA ASN A 206 16.75 -0.95 0.32
C ASN A 206 16.13 -2.35 0.44
N VAL A 207 16.21 -3.18 -0.60
CA VAL A 207 15.85 -4.62 -0.51
C VAL A 207 16.72 -5.35 0.51
N ARG A 208 18.05 -5.15 0.50
CA ARG A 208 18.98 -5.75 1.49
C ARG A 208 18.65 -5.30 2.92
N LYS A 209 18.46 -4.00 3.15
CA LYS A 209 18.09 -3.45 4.47
C LYS A 209 16.78 -4.06 5.01
N HIS A 210 15.82 -4.38 4.13
CA HIS A 210 14.57 -5.04 4.54
C HIS A 210 14.78 -6.52 4.90
N SER A 211 15.64 -7.23 4.17
CA SER A 211 16.04 -8.61 4.46
C SER A 211 16.76 -8.72 5.82
N ASP A 212 17.75 -7.87 6.07
CA ASP A 212 18.52 -7.86 7.33
C ASP A 212 17.63 -7.55 8.55
N ARG A 213 16.63 -6.68 8.38
CA ARG A 213 15.62 -6.39 9.42
C ARG A 213 14.68 -7.57 9.69
N LYS A 214 14.43 -8.44 8.70
CA LYS A 214 13.63 -9.67 8.89
C LYS A 214 14.44 -10.69 9.71
N GLN A 215 15.68 -10.98 9.32
CA GLN A 215 16.56 -11.89 10.06
C GLN A 215 16.79 -11.47 11.52
N ARG A 216 16.94 -10.16 11.81
CA ARG A 216 17.11 -9.66 13.20
C ARG A 216 15.84 -9.69 14.07
N ARG A 217 14.69 -10.09 13.54
CA ARG A 217 13.43 -10.28 14.29
C ARG A 217 13.06 -11.75 14.47
N GLU A 218 13.82 -12.65 13.85
CA GLU A 218 13.60 -14.11 13.85
C GLU A 218 14.61 -14.87 14.73
N GLY A 219 15.50 -14.15 15.44
CA GLY A 219 16.46 -14.66 16.43
C GLY A 219 16.43 -13.86 17.73
#